data_AF-A0A167N757-F1
#
_entry.id   AF-A0A167N757-F1
#
_cell.length_a   1.000
_cell.length_b   1.000
_cell.length_c   1.000
_cell.angle_alpha   90.00
_cell.angle_beta   90.00
_cell.angle_gamma   90.00
#
_symmetry.space_group_name_H-M   'P 1'
#
loop_
_entity.id
_entity.type
_entity.pdbx_description
1 polymer ?
#
loop_
_entity_poly.entity_id
_entity_poly.type
_entity_poly.pdbx_seq_one_letter_code
_entity_poly.pdbx_strand_id
1 'polypeptide(L)'
;MAPAPSERLLAALLKADTSTTTALSSFLTASHTSHAALSAYASVHQPPLGDVLRAIEASLRGVHEAVRTYVGAMELWTGELGELKEREEEVGQVRRDRDILVTRLIKASKLRPASTHGLGSLLTSSSPHSSALSLPSPSDQPKLAHAQAELQACEQHLALRQRNLDEVTKAAVARGVMRRAAALDELAQACRTASGRARNAIGALVPAKYQNGTGACISIRRSVLLVSEKKS
;
A
#
# COMPACT_ATOMS: atom_id res chain seq x y z
N MET A 1 18.87 6.49 -12.09
CA MET A 1 19.03 6.08 -10.68
C MET A 1 17.84 5.21 -10.33
N ALA A 2 18.04 4.05 -9.70
CA ALA A 2 16.96 3.13 -9.36
C ALA A 2 16.04 3.72 -8.27
N PRO A 3 14.71 3.51 -8.33
CA PRO A 3 13.80 3.90 -7.26
C PRO A 3 14.17 3.18 -5.95
N ALA A 4 13.84 3.80 -4.82
CA ALA A 4 14.15 3.23 -3.52
C ALA A 4 13.46 1.86 -3.36
N PRO A 5 14.02 0.92 -2.57
CA PRO A 5 13.38 -0.37 -2.30
C PRO A 5 11.94 -0.22 -1.77
N SER A 6 11.66 0.80 -0.96
CA SER A 6 10.31 1.08 -0.44
C SER A 6 9.33 1.46 -1.54
N GLU A 7 9.70 2.37 -2.44
CA GLU A 7 8.87 2.80 -3.59
C GLU A 7 8.46 1.62 -4.48
N ARG A 8 9.39 0.69 -4.72
CA ARG A 8 9.12 -0.52 -5.51
C ARG A 8 8.15 -1.46 -4.81
N LEU A 9 8.29 -1.64 -3.50
CA LEU A 9 7.41 -2.50 -2.71
C LEU A 9 6.01 -1.90 -2.61
N LEU A 10 5.89 -0.58 -2.44
CA LEU A 10 4.61 0.12 -2.43
C LEU A 10 3.92 0.02 -3.79
N ALA A 11 4.64 0.20 -4.89
CA ALA A 11 4.09 0.01 -6.23
C ALA A 11 3.61 -1.44 -6.48
N ALA A 12 4.35 -2.43 -5.98
CA ALA A 12 3.94 -3.83 -6.06
C ALA A 12 2.68 -4.12 -5.25
N LEU A 13 2.59 -3.58 -4.02
CA LEU A 13 1.40 -3.68 -3.18
C LEU A 13 0.18 -3.04 -3.84
N LEU A 14 0.33 -1.81 -4.33
CA LEU A 14 -0.75 -1.08 -5.00
C LEU A 14 -1.26 -1.82 -6.24
N LYS A 15 -0.35 -2.41 -7.03
CA LYS A 15 -0.71 -3.25 -8.17
C LYS A 15 -1.50 -4.49 -7.73
N ALA A 16 -1.04 -5.18 -6.68
CA ALA A 16 -1.70 -6.37 -6.16
C ALA A 16 -3.13 -6.05 -5.66
N ASP A 17 -3.28 -5.03 -4.81
CA ASP A 17 -4.58 -4.67 -4.25
C ASP A 17 -5.54 -4.11 -5.31
N THR A 18 -5.04 -3.37 -6.30
CA THR A 18 -5.88 -2.90 -7.44
C THR A 18 -6.40 -4.08 -8.27
N SER A 19 -5.55 -5.08 -8.51
CA SER A 19 -5.95 -6.32 -9.20
C SER A 19 -7.02 -7.08 -8.40
N THR A 20 -6.83 -7.23 -7.09
CA THR A 20 -7.83 -7.86 -6.20
C THR A 20 -9.15 -7.11 -6.20
N THR A 21 -9.12 -5.78 -6.11
CA THR A 21 -10.31 -4.93 -6.15
C THR A 21 -11.09 -5.13 -7.45
N THR A 22 -10.39 -5.13 -8.59
CA THR A 22 -10.98 -5.37 -9.91
C THR A 22 -11.63 -6.76 -10.02
N ALA A 23 -10.98 -7.78 -9.48
CA ALA A 23 -11.51 -9.14 -9.46
C ALA A 23 -12.80 -9.25 -8.63
N LEU A 24 -12.85 -8.60 -7.47
CA LEU A 24 -14.05 -8.56 -6.63
C LEU A 24 -15.21 -7.80 -7.28
N SER A 25 -14.94 -6.67 -7.94
CA SER A 25 -15.95 -5.94 -8.71
C SER A 25 -16.52 -6.77 -9.87
N SER A 26 -15.65 -7.55 -10.53
CA SER A 26 -16.08 -8.50 -11.58
C SER A 26 -16.96 -9.61 -11.01
N PHE A 27 -16.60 -10.16 -9.84
CA PHE A 27 -17.40 -11.14 -9.12
C PHE A 27 -18.80 -10.60 -8.78
N LEU A 28 -18.90 -9.35 -8.32
CA LEU A 28 -20.18 -8.71 -8.01
C LEU A 28 -21.09 -8.60 -9.24
N THR A 29 -20.51 -8.29 -10.41
CA THR A 29 -21.22 -8.21 -11.68
C THR A 29 -21.76 -9.58 -12.10
N ALA A 30 -20.94 -10.62 -12.03
CA ALA A 30 -21.37 -11.99 -12.34
C ALA A 30 -22.44 -12.50 -11.36
N SER A 31 -22.29 -12.14 -10.08
CA SER A 31 -23.23 -12.52 -9.01
C SER A 31 -24.60 -11.89 -9.18
N HIS A 32 -24.68 -10.66 -9.71
CA HIS A 32 -25.95 -10.01 -10.04
C HIS A 32 -26.75 -10.82 -11.08
N THR A 33 -26.10 -11.32 -12.13
CA THR A 33 -26.74 -12.16 -13.15
C THR A 33 -27.25 -13.47 -12.56
N SER A 34 -26.45 -14.15 -11.73
CA SER A 34 -26.88 -15.38 -11.03
C SER A 34 -28.08 -15.15 -10.12
N HIS A 35 -28.11 -14.00 -9.44
CA HIS A 35 -29.18 -13.62 -8.53
C HIS A 35 -30.50 -13.33 -9.26
N ALA A 36 -30.44 -12.61 -10.39
CA ALA A 36 -31.60 -12.39 -11.26
C ALA A 36 -32.17 -13.71 -11.80
N ALA A 37 -31.31 -14.64 -12.22
CA ALA A 37 -31.73 -15.96 -12.67
C ALA A 37 -32.41 -16.77 -11.55
N LEU A 38 -31.87 -16.73 -10.33
CA LEU A 38 -32.47 -17.40 -9.16
C LEU A 38 -33.84 -16.80 -8.81
N SER A 39 -33.98 -15.47 -8.87
CA SER A 39 -35.25 -14.77 -8.61
C SER A 39 -36.33 -15.15 -9.64
N ALA A 40 -35.97 -15.18 -10.93
CA ALA A 40 -36.85 -15.67 -11.99
C ALA A 40 -37.20 -17.15 -11.82
N TYR A 41 -36.24 -17.99 -11.41
CA TYR A 41 -36.52 -19.39 -11.10
C TYR A 41 -37.46 -19.53 -9.90
N ALA A 42 -37.32 -18.69 -8.88
CA ALA A 42 -38.19 -18.71 -7.70
C ALA A 42 -39.63 -18.26 -8.00
N SER A 43 -39.85 -17.45 -9.04
CA SER A 43 -41.19 -16.94 -9.39
C SER A 43 -42.06 -17.96 -10.10
N VAL A 44 -41.47 -18.96 -10.77
CA VAL A 44 -42.23 -20.02 -11.45
C VAL A 44 -42.70 -21.13 -10.51
N HIS A 45 -42.19 -21.17 -9.27
CA HIS A 45 -42.55 -22.20 -8.28
C HIS A 45 -43.61 -21.72 -7.30
N GLN A 46 -44.53 -22.63 -6.95
CA GLN A 46 -45.53 -22.44 -5.91
C GLN A 46 -44.93 -22.67 -4.50
N PRO A 47 -45.61 -22.21 -3.43
CA PRO A 47 -45.22 -22.54 -2.05
C PRO A 47 -45.20 -24.06 -1.79
N PRO A 48 -44.28 -24.57 -0.92
CA PRO A 48 -43.29 -23.83 -0.15
C PRO A 48 -41.97 -23.55 -0.89
N LEU A 49 -41.75 -24.18 -2.05
CA LEU A 49 -40.47 -24.11 -2.77
C LEU A 49 -40.14 -22.69 -3.24
N GLY A 50 -41.10 -21.98 -3.83
CA GLY A 50 -40.91 -20.60 -4.28
C GLY A 50 -40.50 -19.66 -3.12
N ASP A 51 -41.10 -19.85 -1.93
CA ASP A 51 -40.80 -19.02 -0.75
C ASP A 51 -39.40 -19.29 -0.20
N VAL A 52 -38.98 -20.56 -0.18
CA VAL A 52 -37.63 -20.95 0.24
C VAL A 52 -36.57 -20.42 -0.72
N LEU A 53 -36.81 -20.50 -2.03
CA LEU A 53 -35.89 -19.95 -3.03
C LEU A 53 -35.76 -18.43 -2.87
N ARG A 54 -36.85 -17.68 -2.67
CA ARG A 54 -36.80 -16.23 -2.39
C ARG A 54 -36.07 -15.90 -1.09
N ALA A 55 -36.21 -16.74 -0.06
CA ALA A 55 -35.49 -16.55 1.20
C ALA A 55 -33.97 -16.75 1.05
N ILE A 56 -33.55 -17.74 0.25
CA ILE A 56 -32.14 -17.97 -0.11
C ILE A 56 -31.62 -16.80 -0.95
N GLU A 57 -32.39 -16.37 -1.95
CA GLU A 57 -32.09 -15.25 -2.83
C GLU A 57 -31.87 -13.95 -2.02
N ALA A 58 -32.77 -13.64 -1.08
CA ALA A 58 -32.62 -12.50 -0.17
C ALA A 58 -31.38 -12.62 0.74
N SER A 59 -31.04 -13.84 1.18
CA SER A 59 -29.85 -14.10 2.00
C SER A 59 -28.55 -13.85 1.23
N LEU A 60 -28.47 -14.31 -0.02
CA LEU A 60 -27.33 -14.07 -0.91
C LEU A 60 -27.17 -12.59 -1.24
N ARG A 61 -28.27 -11.85 -1.41
CA ARG A 61 -28.23 -10.39 -1.62
C ARG A 61 -27.52 -9.65 -0.48
N GLY A 62 -27.78 -10.05 0.76
CA GLY A 62 -27.10 -9.48 1.93
C GLY A 62 -25.59 -9.73 1.92
N VAL A 63 -25.14 -10.90 1.46
CA VAL A 63 -23.71 -11.19 1.28
C VAL A 63 -23.11 -10.31 0.19
N HIS A 64 -23.78 -10.18 -0.96
CA HIS A 64 -23.30 -9.33 -2.06
C HIS A 64 -23.19 -7.86 -1.64
N GLU A 65 -24.10 -7.36 -0.80
CA GLU A 65 -24.01 -6.00 -0.24
C GLU A 65 -22.77 -5.83 0.63
N ALA A 66 -22.51 -6.76 1.54
CA ALA A 66 -21.31 -6.69 2.36
C ALA A 66 -20.01 -6.84 1.54
N VAL A 67 -20.02 -7.61 0.45
CA VAL A 67 -18.89 -7.65 -0.50
C VAL A 67 -18.69 -6.28 -1.17
N ARG A 68 -19.75 -5.56 -1.56
CA ARG A 68 -19.64 -4.19 -2.10
C ARG A 68 -19.00 -3.24 -1.08
N THR A 69 -19.42 -3.30 0.18
CA THR A 69 -18.80 -2.50 1.25
C THR A 69 -17.31 -2.79 1.39
N TYR A 70 -16.93 -4.08 1.34
CA TYR A 70 -15.51 -4.46 1.39
C TYR A 70 -14.72 -3.98 0.17
N VAL A 71 -15.29 -4.05 -1.04
CA VAL A 71 -14.68 -3.48 -2.26
C VAL A 71 -14.47 -1.98 -2.11
N GLY A 72 -15.46 -1.23 -1.63
CA GLY A 72 -15.31 0.21 -1.37
C GLY A 72 -14.22 0.52 -0.34
N ALA A 73 -14.07 -0.32 0.70
CA ALA A 73 -12.96 -0.20 1.65
C ALA A 73 -11.59 -0.45 0.98
N MET A 74 -11.51 -1.38 0.01
CA MET A 74 -10.29 -1.62 -0.77
C MET A 74 -9.97 -0.47 -1.73
N GLU A 75 -10.97 0.14 -2.38
CA GLU A 75 -10.77 1.30 -3.26
C GLU A 75 -10.24 2.51 -2.51
N LEU A 76 -10.76 2.77 -1.31
CA LEU A 76 -10.26 3.85 -0.46
C LEU A 76 -8.83 3.58 -0.01
N TRP A 77 -8.50 2.32 0.29
CA TRP A 77 -7.15 1.90 0.63
C TRP A 77 -6.15 2.08 -0.52
N THR A 78 -6.51 1.65 -1.75
CA THR A 78 -5.64 1.83 -2.91
C THR A 78 -5.46 3.30 -3.26
N GLY A 79 -6.48 4.13 -3.05
CA GLY A 79 -6.38 5.59 -3.14
C GLY A 79 -5.37 6.17 -2.14
N GLU A 80 -5.49 5.83 -0.84
CA GLU A 80 -4.55 6.26 0.20
C GLU A 80 -3.10 5.81 -0.07
N LEU A 81 -2.90 4.58 -0.59
CA LEU A 81 -1.58 4.10 -1.01
C LEU A 81 -1.03 4.86 -2.23
N GLY A 82 -1.90 5.30 -3.14
CA GLY A 82 -1.54 6.13 -4.29
C GLY A 82 -0.98 7.48 -3.84
N GLU A 83 -1.65 8.16 -2.93
CA GLU A 83 -1.17 9.41 -2.33
C GLU A 83 0.15 9.22 -1.56
N LEU A 84 0.31 8.07 -0.88
CA LEU A 84 1.55 7.74 -0.19
C LEU A 84 2.72 7.59 -1.16
N LYS A 85 2.49 6.94 -2.31
CA LYS A 85 3.48 6.75 -3.37
C LYS A 85 3.95 8.09 -3.93
N GLU A 86 3.02 9.02 -4.18
CA GLU A 86 3.37 10.37 -4.62
C GLU A 86 4.28 11.08 -3.60
N ARG A 87 4.00 10.94 -2.29
CA ARG A 87 4.86 11.51 -1.25
C ARG A 87 6.23 10.84 -1.14
N GLU A 88 6.33 9.53 -1.36
CA GLU A 88 7.64 8.86 -1.45
C GLU A 88 8.44 9.40 -2.64
N GLU A 89 7.81 9.61 -3.80
CA GLU A 89 8.45 10.17 -4.98
C GLU A 89 8.93 11.62 -4.76
N GLU A 90 8.16 12.45 -4.06
CA GLU A 90 8.57 13.80 -3.64
C GLU A 90 9.83 13.77 -2.77
N VAL A 91 9.87 12.90 -1.75
CA VAL A 91 11.07 12.70 -0.92
C VAL A 91 12.25 12.22 -1.76
N GLY A 92 12.01 11.31 -2.71
CA GLY A 92 13.01 10.84 -3.67
C GLY A 92 13.56 11.95 -4.58
N GLN A 93 12.74 12.95 -4.93
CA GLN A 93 13.20 14.14 -5.65
C GLN A 93 14.12 15.01 -4.78
N VAL A 94 13.72 15.34 -3.55
CA VAL A 94 14.55 16.16 -2.64
C VAL A 94 15.88 15.47 -2.31
N ARG A 95 15.88 14.13 -2.15
CA ARG A 95 17.12 13.36 -1.97
C ARG A 95 18.08 13.51 -3.16
N ARG A 96 17.56 13.49 -4.39
CA ARG A 96 18.36 13.71 -5.61
C ARG A 96 18.91 15.13 -5.66
N ASP A 97 18.12 16.13 -5.29
CA ASP A 97 18.57 17.52 -5.24
C ASP A 97 19.72 17.69 -4.23
N ARG A 98 19.60 17.07 -3.04
CA ARG A 98 20.70 17.00 -2.06
C ARG A 98 21.95 16.37 -2.66
N ASP A 99 21.85 15.23 -3.36
CA ASP A 99 23.00 14.57 -3.98
C ASP A 99 23.71 15.45 -5.02
N ILE A 100 22.93 16.22 -5.79
CA ILE A 100 23.45 17.19 -6.74
C ILE A 100 24.19 18.31 -5.99
N LEU A 101 23.61 18.86 -4.92
CA LEU A 101 24.23 19.90 -4.10
C LEU A 101 25.52 19.41 -3.44
N VAL A 102 25.54 18.20 -2.86
CA VAL A 102 26.75 17.58 -2.31
C VAL A 102 27.83 17.43 -3.38
N THR A 103 27.47 16.95 -4.57
CA THR A 103 28.41 16.80 -5.69
C THR A 103 28.98 18.15 -6.13
N ARG A 104 28.15 19.20 -6.20
CA ARG A 104 28.59 20.58 -6.50
C ARG A 104 29.53 21.11 -5.43
N LEU A 105 29.20 20.89 -4.16
CA LEU A 105 30.03 21.31 -3.03
C LEU A 105 31.41 20.61 -3.04
N ILE A 106 31.45 19.31 -3.33
CA ILE A 106 32.70 18.54 -3.48
C ILE A 106 33.54 19.08 -4.66
N LYS A 107 32.91 19.42 -5.79
CA LYS A 107 33.63 20.01 -6.93
C LYS A 107 34.17 21.39 -6.58
N ALA A 108 33.38 22.23 -5.91
CA ALA A 108 33.80 23.56 -5.47
C ALA A 108 34.93 23.50 -4.43
N SER A 109 34.93 22.53 -3.53
CA SER A 109 35.99 22.35 -2.54
C SER A 109 37.30 21.79 -3.13
N LYS A 110 37.22 21.01 -4.23
CA LYS A 110 38.38 20.47 -4.96
C LYS A 110 39.00 21.46 -5.94
N LEU A 111 38.28 22.49 -6.38
CA LEU A 111 38.76 23.52 -7.32
C LEU A 111 39.79 24.52 -6.73
N ARG A 112 40.49 24.19 -5.64
CA ARG A 112 41.66 24.96 -5.21
C ARG A 112 42.66 25.07 -6.37
N PRO A 113 43.02 26.28 -6.83
CA PRO A 113 44.07 26.40 -7.82
C PRO A 113 45.40 26.03 -7.17
N ALA A 114 46.06 25.01 -7.71
CA ALA A 114 47.52 25.04 -7.81
C ALA A 114 47.89 26.18 -8.77
N SER A 115 47.83 27.43 -8.30
CA SER A 115 48.47 28.57 -8.95
C SER A 115 49.98 28.37 -8.75
N THR A 116 50.88 28.39 -9.74
CA THR A 116 50.83 28.78 -11.16
C THR A 116 52.15 28.29 -11.76
N HIS A 117 52.15 27.72 -12.96
CA HIS A 117 53.36 27.71 -13.80
C HIS A 117 53.64 29.16 -14.23
N GLY A 118 54.82 29.68 -13.89
CA GLY A 118 55.36 30.93 -14.39
C GLY A 118 56.86 30.78 -14.60
N LEU A 119 57.26 30.61 -15.86
CA LEU A 119 58.64 30.58 -16.31
C LEU A 119 59.30 31.96 -16.13
N GLY A 120 60.52 31.99 -15.59
CA GLY A 120 61.48 33.08 -15.77
C GLY A 120 61.72 34.00 -14.57
N SER A 121 62.79 33.76 -13.82
CA SER A 121 63.94 34.68 -13.72
C SER A 121 64.78 34.36 -12.48
N LEU A 122 66.08 34.29 -12.74
CA LEU A 122 67.19 34.12 -11.80
C LEU A 122 67.07 35.09 -10.62
N LEU A 123 67.31 34.58 -9.40
CA LEU A 123 68.30 35.07 -8.41
C LEU A 123 67.92 34.68 -6.98
N THR A 124 68.92 34.12 -6.30
CA THR A 124 69.24 34.27 -4.87
C THR A 124 68.34 33.65 -3.79
N SER A 125 68.98 32.72 -3.08
CA SER A 125 69.13 32.67 -1.63
C SER A 125 68.15 31.82 -0.80
N SER A 126 68.81 31.09 0.09
CA SER A 126 68.38 30.07 1.05
C SER A 126 67.50 30.58 2.20
N SER A 127 66.43 29.83 2.51
CA SER A 127 66.14 29.32 3.86
C SER A 127 64.86 28.46 3.88
N PRO A 128 64.82 27.36 4.66
CA PRO A 128 63.60 26.62 4.95
C PRO A 128 62.83 27.30 6.09
N HIS A 129 61.60 26.86 6.35
CA HIS A 129 60.66 27.35 7.38
C HIS A 129 59.76 28.50 6.94
N SER A 130 58.63 28.14 6.34
CA SER A 130 57.32 28.74 6.64
C SER A 130 56.25 27.85 6.04
N SER A 131 55.53 27.11 6.88
CA SER A 131 54.27 26.48 6.53
C SER A 131 53.26 27.57 6.22
N ALA A 132 53.27 28.07 4.98
CA ALA A 132 52.28 28.99 4.48
C ALA A 132 50.95 28.22 4.38
N LEU A 133 50.12 28.36 5.41
CA LEU A 133 48.68 28.16 5.31
C LEU A 133 48.21 29.03 4.15
N SER A 134 48.03 28.44 2.97
CA SER A 134 47.46 29.14 1.82
C SER A 134 46.02 29.50 2.18
N LEU A 135 45.83 30.73 2.63
CA LEU A 135 44.51 31.29 2.89
C LEU A 135 43.69 31.23 1.59
N PRO A 136 42.39 30.91 1.68
CA PRO A 136 41.50 30.93 0.53
C PRO A 136 41.46 32.34 -0.06
N SER A 137 41.50 32.45 -1.40
CA SER A 137 41.24 33.70 -2.09
C SER A 137 39.91 34.29 -1.61
N PRO A 138 39.84 35.58 -1.23
CA PRO A 138 38.64 36.21 -0.67
C PRO A 138 37.43 36.18 -1.64
N SER A 139 37.66 35.90 -2.92
CA SER A 139 36.61 35.82 -3.96
C SER A 139 35.79 34.52 -3.97
N ASP A 140 36.31 33.41 -3.40
CA ASP A 140 35.65 32.09 -3.46
C ASP A 140 35.09 31.63 -2.09
N GLN A 141 35.48 32.28 -1.00
CA GLN A 141 34.86 32.17 0.32
C GLN A 141 33.33 32.37 0.31
N PRO A 142 32.76 33.42 -0.31
CA PRO A 142 31.31 33.63 -0.29
C PRO A 142 30.53 32.59 -1.11
N LYS A 143 31.12 32.05 -2.19
CA LYS A 143 30.47 31.03 -3.04
C LYS A 143 30.38 29.68 -2.32
N LEU A 144 31.44 29.32 -1.58
CA LEU A 144 31.46 28.10 -0.78
C LEU A 144 30.48 28.22 0.41
N ALA A 145 30.45 29.37 1.08
CA ALA A 145 29.48 29.64 2.15
C ALA A 145 28.03 29.59 1.65
N HIS A 146 27.77 30.14 0.45
CA HIS A 146 26.45 30.07 -0.17
C HIS A 146 26.04 28.63 -0.51
N ALA A 147 26.93 27.84 -1.12
CA ALA A 147 26.66 26.43 -1.42
C ALA A 147 26.43 25.58 -0.16
N GLN A 148 27.12 25.90 0.94
CA GLN A 148 26.87 25.27 2.25
C GLN A 148 25.50 25.64 2.82
N ALA A 149 25.11 26.93 2.73
CA ALA A 149 23.79 27.38 3.18
C ALA A 149 22.65 26.74 2.37
N GLU A 150 22.81 26.62 1.05
CA GLU A 150 21.84 25.96 0.17
C GLU A 150 21.69 24.47 0.51
N LEU A 151 22.80 23.77 0.74
CA LEU A 151 22.78 22.37 1.17
C LEU A 151 22.08 22.21 2.53
N GLN A 152 22.39 23.06 3.50
CA GLN A 152 21.78 23.02 4.83
C GLN A 152 20.27 23.26 4.77
N ALA A 153 19.81 24.19 3.92
CA ALA A 153 18.38 24.41 3.69
C ALA A 153 17.70 23.18 3.06
N CYS A 154 18.36 22.54 2.09
CA CYS A 154 17.88 21.30 1.47
C CYS A 154 17.78 20.15 2.49
N GLU A 155 18.76 20.01 3.37
CA GLU A 155 18.75 18.98 4.43
C GLU A 155 17.62 19.19 5.44
N GLN A 156 17.36 20.43 5.85
CA GLN A 156 16.22 20.76 6.72
C GLN A 156 14.89 20.43 6.04
N HIS A 157 14.74 20.77 4.76
CA HIS A 157 13.55 20.46 3.97
C HIS A 157 13.35 18.95 3.82
N LEU A 158 14.42 18.20 3.54
CA LEU A 158 14.40 16.74 3.46
C LEU A 158 13.98 16.12 4.80
N ALA A 159 14.55 16.58 5.92
CA ALA A 159 14.21 16.08 7.25
C ALA A 159 12.73 16.31 7.59
N LEU A 160 12.20 17.50 7.28
CA LEU A 160 10.78 17.80 7.44
C LEU A 160 9.89 16.89 6.59
N ARG A 161 10.23 16.74 5.30
CA ARG A 161 9.47 15.88 4.37
C ARG A 161 9.49 14.42 4.79
N GLN A 162 10.62 13.92 5.28
CA GLN A 162 10.74 12.55 5.78
C GLN A 162 9.86 12.33 7.03
N ARG A 163 9.84 13.27 7.98
CA ARG A 163 8.96 13.18 9.16
C ARG A 163 7.49 13.17 8.75
N ASN A 164 7.09 14.07 7.84
CA ASN A 164 5.72 14.12 7.35
C ASN A 164 5.32 12.84 6.62
N LEU A 165 6.23 12.26 5.81
CA LEU A 165 6.02 10.98 5.14
C LEU A 165 5.80 9.87 6.17
N ASP A 166 6.62 9.79 7.23
CA ASP A 166 6.48 8.77 8.28
C ASP A 166 5.13 8.89 9.01
N GLU A 167 4.68 10.10 9.32
CA GLU A 167 3.39 10.35 9.96
C GLU A 167 2.22 9.96 9.05
N VAL A 168 2.25 10.39 7.79
CA VAL A 168 1.22 10.06 6.80
C VAL A 168 1.18 8.54 6.54
N THR A 169 2.34 7.89 6.46
CA THR A 169 2.45 6.43 6.29
C THR A 169 1.75 5.70 7.42
N LYS A 170 2.08 6.03 8.68
CA LYS A 170 1.47 5.40 9.86
C LYS A 170 -0.04 5.60 9.87
N ALA A 171 -0.49 6.82 9.57
CA ALA A 171 -1.90 7.15 9.58
C ALA A 171 -2.68 6.44 8.45
N ALA A 172 -2.14 6.41 7.22
CA ALA A 172 -2.73 5.72 6.08
C ALA A 172 -2.83 4.20 6.32
N VAL A 173 -1.74 3.58 6.81
CA VAL A 173 -1.74 2.15 7.14
C VAL A 173 -2.76 1.83 8.24
N ALA A 174 -2.77 2.59 9.34
CA ALA A 174 -3.71 2.36 10.43
C ALA A 174 -5.17 2.49 9.97
N ARG A 175 -5.52 3.59 9.29
CA ARG A 175 -6.89 3.81 8.81
C ARG A 175 -7.30 2.76 7.77
N GLY A 176 -6.45 2.48 6.80
CA GLY A 176 -6.73 1.53 5.73
C GLY A 176 -6.98 0.12 6.26
N VAL A 177 -6.10 -0.36 7.14
CA VAL A 177 -6.23 -1.69 7.76
C VAL A 177 -7.49 -1.75 8.64
N MET A 178 -7.74 -0.75 9.48
CA MET A 178 -8.92 -0.72 10.34
C MET A 178 -10.22 -0.73 9.53
N ARG A 179 -10.29 0.06 8.45
CA ARG A 179 -11.46 0.11 7.56
C ARG A 179 -11.72 -1.22 6.87
N ARG A 180 -10.65 -1.85 6.35
CA ARG A 180 -10.74 -3.18 5.70
C ARG A 180 -11.15 -4.25 6.71
N ALA A 181 -10.60 -4.23 7.92
CA ALA A 181 -10.96 -5.16 8.98
C ALA A 181 -12.44 -5.03 9.37
N ALA A 182 -12.93 -3.80 9.57
CA ALA A 182 -14.35 -3.55 9.87
C ALA A 182 -15.27 -4.08 8.75
N ALA A 183 -14.95 -3.79 7.49
CA ALA A 183 -15.73 -4.29 6.36
C ALA A 183 -15.65 -5.83 6.21
N LEU A 184 -14.52 -6.46 6.57
CA LEU A 184 -14.39 -7.92 6.64
C LEU A 184 -15.26 -8.53 7.74
N ASP A 185 -15.36 -7.87 8.90
CA ASP A 185 -16.21 -8.33 9.99
C ASP A 185 -17.70 -8.26 9.60
N GLU A 186 -18.10 -7.18 8.93
CA GLU A 186 -19.45 -7.03 8.35
C GLU A 186 -19.73 -8.12 7.31
N LEU A 187 -18.79 -8.39 6.41
CA LEU A 187 -18.89 -9.47 5.43
C LEU A 187 -19.01 -10.84 6.10
N ALA A 188 -18.18 -11.12 7.10
CA ALA A 188 -18.24 -12.37 7.85
C ALA A 188 -19.59 -12.52 8.57
N GLN A 189 -20.14 -11.44 9.12
CA GLN A 189 -21.46 -11.44 9.75
C GLN A 189 -22.59 -11.65 8.74
N ALA A 190 -22.51 -11.02 7.56
CA ALA A 190 -23.47 -11.23 6.48
C ALA A 190 -23.48 -12.70 6.03
N CYS A 191 -22.30 -13.30 5.84
CA CYS A 191 -22.17 -14.72 5.49
C CYS A 191 -22.78 -15.65 6.56
N ARG A 192 -22.51 -15.41 7.84
CA ARG A 192 -23.10 -16.19 8.95
C ARG A 192 -24.63 -16.08 8.96
N THR A 193 -25.15 -14.87 8.83
CA THR A 193 -26.58 -14.60 8.82
C THR A 193 -27.26 -15.25 7.63
N ALA A 194 -26.69 -15.11 6.44
CA ALA A 194 -27.20 -15.70 5.21
C ALA A 194 -27.20 -17.23 5.28
N SER A 195 -26.11 -17.85 5.74
CA SER A 195 -26.03 -19.30 5.92
C SER A 195 -27.06 -19.83 6.93
N GLY A 196 -27.28 -19.12 8.04
CA GLY A 196 -28.30 -19.47 9.02
C GLY A 196 -29.71 -19.42 8.44
N ARG A 197 -30.06 -18.31 7.76
CA ARG A 197 -31.36 -18.13 7.11
C ARG A 197 -31.61 -19.17 6.01
N ALA A 198 -30.63 -19.42 5.15
CA ALA A 198 -30.74 -20.41 4.08
C ALA A 198 -30.97 -21.82 4.62
N ARG A 199 -30.23 -22.24 5.66
CA ARG A 199 -30.43 -23.55 6.31
C ARG A 199 -31.81 -23.68 6.94
N ASN A 200 -32.29 -22.64 7.62
CA ASN A 200 -33.62 -22.62 8.21
C ASN A 200 -34.71 -22.70 7.14
N ALA A 201 -34.56 -21.98 6.03
CA ALA A 201 -35.50 -22.01 4.91
C ALA A 201 -35.55 -23.39 4.25
N ILE A 202 -34.39 -24.03 4.01
CA ILE A 202 -34.33 -25.40 3.48
C ILE A 202 -34.96 -26.40 4.44
N GLY A 203 -34.85 -26.19 5.76
CA GLY A 203 -35.52 -27.00 6.77
C GLY A 203 -37.03 -27.12 6.56
N ALA A 204 -37.69 -26.10 5.98
CA ALA A 204 -39.11 -26.13 5.65
C ALA A 204 -39.45 -27.07 4.48
N LEU A 205 -38.47 -27.44 3.64
CA LEU A 205 -38.64 -28.38 2.52
C LEU A 205 -38.40 -29.83 2.91
N VAL A 206 -37.69 -30.09 4.03
CA VAL A 206 -37.32 -31.45 4.43
C VAL A 206 -38.48 -32.11 5.16
N PRO A 207 -39.10 -33.17 4.60
CA PRO A 207 -40.18 -33.89 5.28
C PRO A 207 -39.68 -34.54 6.58
N ALA A 208 -40.51 -34.55 7.64
CA ALA A 208 -40.16 -35.10 8.96
C ALA A 208 -39.59 -36.53 8.93
N LYS A 209 -39.98 -37.35 7.94
CA LYS A 209 -39.47 -38.72 7.73
C LYS A 209 -37.97 -38.81 7.37
N TYR A 210 -37.36 -37.71 6.92
CA TYR A 210 -35.91 -37.63 6.66
C TYR A 210 -35.13 -36.92 7.76
N GLN A 211 -35.82 -36.40 8.79
CA GLN A 211 -35.19 -35.69 9.90
C GLN A 211 -34.69 -36.65 11.02
N ASN A 212 -35.23 -37.86 11.10
CA ASN A 212 -34.94 -38.84 12.18
C ASN A 212 -34.13 -40.08 11.74
N GLY A 213 -33.59 -40.12 10.51
CA GLY A 213 -32.94 -41.31 9.96
C GLY A 213 -31.42 -41.39 10.12
N THR A 214 -30.74 -40.27 10.37
CA THR A 214 -29.29 -40.23 10.60
C THR A 214 -28.96 -38.97 11.39
N GLY A 215 -28.69 -39.14 12.68
CA GLY A 215 -28.14 -38.12 13.58
C GLY A 215 -26.71 -37.71 13.22
N ALA A 216 -26.43 -37.47 11.95
CA ALA A 216 -25.31 -36.68 11.49
C ALA A 216 -25.93 -35.40 10.92
N CYS A 217 -26.24 -34.47 11.82
CA CYS A 217 -26.19 -33.06 11.50
C CYS A 217 -24.99 -32.86 10.57
N ILE A 218 -25.20 -32.29 9.38
CA ILE A 218 -24.13 -31.96 8.43
C ILE A 218 -23.27 -30.90 9.14
N SER A 219 -22.42 -31.39 10.03
CA SER A 219 -21.32 -30.71 10.62
C SER A 219 -20.33 -30.67 9.48
N ILE A 220 -20.40 -29.59 8.71
CA ILE A 220 -19.31 -29.17 7.84
C ILE A 220 -18.13 -29.03 8.78
N ARG A 221 -17.36 -30.12 8.94
CA ARG A 221 -16.17 -30.16 9.75
C ARG A 221 -15.29 -29.05 9.22
N ARG A 222 -15.01 -28.10 10.11
CA ARG A 222 -14.08 -26.99 9.92
C ARG A 222 -12.69 -27.60 9.72
N SER A 223 -12.36 -28.00 8.49
CA SER A 223 -10.99 -28.36 8.12
C SER A 223 -10.20 -27.07 7.97
N VAL A 224 -9.83 -26.48 9.12
CA VAL A 224 -8.80 -25.45 9.17
C VAL A 224 -7.48 -26.13 8.82
N LEU A 225 -6.81 -25.58 7.82
CA LEU A 225 -5.43 -25.84 7.43
C LEU A 225 -4.54 -26.15 8.64
N LEU A 226 -4.11 -27.40 8.76
CA LEU A 226 -2.85 -27.77 9.38
C LEU A 226 -1.93 -28.29 8.27
N VAL A 227 -1.38 -27.35 7.49
CA VAL A 227 -0.10 -27.56 6.83
C VAL A 227 0.93 -26.92 7.75
N SER A 228 1.49 -27.71 8.66
CA SER A 228 2.87 -27.49 9.13
C SER A 228 3.46 -28.82 9.59
N GLU A 229 4.46 -29.22 8.81
CA GLU A 229 5.69 -29.90 9.21
C GLU A 229 5.61 -31.22 9.99
N LYS A 230 5.89 -32.31 9.26
CA LYS A 230 6.86 -33.31 9.75
C LYS A 230 7.55 -34.05 8.60
N LYS A 231 8.86 -33.79 8.50
CA LYS A 231 9.97 -34.67 8.08
C LYS A 231 9.95 -35.25 6.65
N SER A 232 10.95 -34.89 5.85
CA SER A 232 12.26 -35.55 5.91
C SER A 232 13.37 -34.63 5.42
#